data_AF-A0A1F4I7D0-F1
#
_entry.id   AF-A0A1F4I7D0-F1
#
_cell.length_a   1.000
_cell.length_b   1.000
_cell.length_c   1.000
_cell.angle_alpha   90.00
_cell.angle_beta   90.00
_cell.angle_gamma   90.00
#
_symmetry.space_group_name_H-M   'P 1'
#
loop_
_entity.id
_entity.type
_entity.pdbx_description
1 polymer ?
#
loop_
_entity_poly.entity_id
_entity_poly.type
_entity_poly.pdbx_seq_one_letter_code
_entity_poly.pdbx_strand_id
1 'polypeptide(L)'
;MAQAAFEFSPATDLTAGNRSADGASPTETAETNGLDRTAFQIGWDHAHHRVTPPLRHLDGLNPVGQGWVAGRAAFGARCLRATAAVRQWLALRLQAWQQGAVFEEVQVNPNFLARIDTEQCPVNRQPLTLCAALDSDATVSRLNPAAAYAAGNLAVISQQAAAAWAQAGGGCGGGSDWQAAMTQAERLANGDDGEAAALLGLDRVAWLRLAVLASFATPLAHAQAALLPLRVLPPNRVRVINPVQALQVMLTLQFSQAGYARRLLGLAALMPNGEARQAFQIFMHTLLARRLAVGATPTPLQLRQAMEDTWGDVLVNRRWQRLATWLTAADCEQLLQRASQRGLVVGGSRWLSRESATEGWALDQAVAGSGAVKPGNTRSRGSQKLASCAGLTTSGSRQ
;
A
#
# COMPACT_ATOMS: atom_id res chain seq x y z
N MET A 1 -2.35 -2.97 38.91
CA MET A 1 -3.29 -1.96 39.41
C MET A 1 -3.20 -0.75 38.51
N ALA A 2 -4.35 -0.29 38.02
CA ALA A 2 -4.48 0.73 36.99
C ALA A 2 -4.04 2.11 37.52
N GLN A 3 -3.23 2.82 36.73
CA GLN A 3 -2.97 4.24 36.93
C GLN A 3 -3.67 5.00 35.79
N ALA A 4 -4.75 5.67 36.16
CA ALA A 4 -5.47 6.62 35.33
C ALA A 4 -4.61 7.88 35.15
N ALA A 5 -4.40 8.29 33.90
CA ALA A 5 -3.79 9.58 33.60
C ALA A 5 -4.91 10.62 33.45
N PHE A 6 -4.82 11.68 34.24
CA PHE A 6 -5.72 12.83 34.21
C PHE A 6 -5.46 13.71 32.98
N GLU A 7 -6.53 14.09 32.29
CA GLU A 7 -6.54 15.04 31.19
C GLU A 7 -6.83 16.45 31.75
N PHE A 8 -5.96 17.41 31.46
CA PHE A 8 -6.08 18.79 31.94
C PHE A 8 -6.60 19.66 30.78
N SER A 9 -7.88 20.02 30.80
CA SER A 9 -8.45 21.03 29.90
C SER A 9 -8.57 22.37 30.64
N PRO A 10 -7.99 23.48 30.14
CA PRO A 10 -8.32 24.79 30.66
C PRO A 10 -9.65 25.24 30.05
N ALA A 11 -10.68 25.30 30.90
CA ALA A 11 -11.91 26.03 30.60
C ALA A 11 -11.57 27.52 30.45
N THR A 12 -11.93 28.10 29.30
CA THR A 12 -12.01 29.56 29.18
C THR A 12 -13.45 29.90 28.83
N ASP A 13 -14.20 30.33 29.84
CA ASP A 13 -15.45 31.03 29.69
C ASP A 13 -15.20 32.31 28.88
N LEU A 14 -15.79 32.39 27.69
CA LEU A 14 -16.07 33.66 27.04
C LEU A 14 -17.54 33.67 26.62
N THR A 15 -18.28 34.45 27.38
CA THR A 15 -19.67 34.83 27.24
C THR A 15 -20.08 35.13 25.80
N ALA A 16 -21.19 34.54 25.41
CA ALA A 16 -21.88 34.72 24.14
C ALA A 16 -22.24 36.20 23.86
N GLY A 17 -21.66 36.73 22.78
CA GLY A 17 -22.13 37.92 22.08
C GLY A 17 -22.62 37.49 20.69
N ASN A 18 -23.93 37.31 20.57
CA ASN A 18 -24.63 36.86 19.37
C ASN A 18 -24.43 37.87 18.21
N ARG A 19 -23.72 37.49 17.14
CA ARG A 19 -23.82 38.12 15.82
C ARG A 19 -23.77 37.05 14.74
N SER A 20 -24.89 36.94 14.05
CA SER A 20 -25.16 36.11 12.89
C SER A 20 -24.14 36.33 11.77
N ALA A 21 -23.54 35.25 11.28
CA ALA A 21 -22.97 35.15 9.92
C ALA A 21 -22.80 33.68 9.52
N ASP A 22 -23.51 33.30 8.45
CA ASP A 22 -23.22 32.22 7.48
C ASP A 22 -22.90 30.80 7.96
N GLY A 23 -23.95 29.98 8.08
CA GLY A 23 -24.17 28.82 7.20
C GLY A 23 -23.05 27.81 6.91
N ALA A 24 -22.16 27.48 7.85
CA ALA A 24 -21.32 26.30 7.78
C ALA A 24 -21.72 25.30 8.88
N SER A 25 -21.90 24.02 8.53
CA SER A 25 -22.27 22.99 9.51
C SER A 25 -21.13 22.83 10.54
N PRO A 26 -21.42 22.69 11.85
CA PRO A 26 -20.38 22.57 12.89
C PRO A 26 -19.43 21.38 12.66
N THR A 27 -19.87 20.35 11.93
CA THR A 27 -19.05 19.19 11.53
C THR A 27 -18.02 19.56 10.45
N GLU A 28 -18.40 20.38 9.46
CA GLU A 28 -17.50 20.80 8.36
C GLU A 28 -16.37 21.70 8.84
N THR A 29 -16.65 22.57 9.81
CA THR A 29 -15.65 23.46 10.42
C THR A 29 -14.66 22.69 11.30
N ALA A 30 -15.11 21.67 12.04
CA ALA A 30 -14.23 20.81 12.84
C ALA A 30 -13.32 19.93 11.97
N GLU A 31 -13.83 19.33 10.90
CA GLU A 31 -13.04 18.51 9.95
C GLU A 31 -12.01 19.36 9.19
N THR A 32 -12.42 20.56 8.73
CA THR A 32 -11.51 21.51 8.08
C THR A 32 -10.37 21.92 9.02
N ASN A 33 -10.68 22.20 10.31
CA ASN A 33 -9.67 22.52 11.32
C ASN A 33 -8.71 21.34 11.59
N GLY A 34 -9.19 20.10 11.55
CA GLY A 34 -8.35 18.90 11.70
C GLY A 34 -7.41 18.67 10.52
N LEU A 35 -7.89 18.86 9.29
CA LEU A 35 -7.10 18.76 8.07
C LEU A 35 -6.04 19.87 7.97
N ASP A 36 -6.39 21.10 8.35
CA ASP A 36 -5.46 22.22 8.35
C ASP A 36 -4.39 22.06 9.46
N ARG A 37 -4.74 21.49 10.63
CA ARG A 37 -3.75 21.10 11.66
C ARG A 37 -2.78 20.03 11.16
N THR A 38 -3.29 19.03 10.46
CA THR A 38 -2.46 17.94 9.90
C THR A 38 -1.47 18.48 8.87
N ALA A 39 -1.95 19.33 7.95
CA ALA A 39 -1.11 20.01 6.97
C ALA A 39 -0.04 20.89 7.62
N PHE A 40 -0.40 21.65 8.65
CA PHE A 40 0.55 22.43 9.44
C PHE A 40 1.65 21.55 10.04
N GLN A 41 1.28 20.42 10.66
CA GLN A 41 2.24 19.48 11.22
C GLN A 41 3.20 18.90 10.16
N ILE A 42 2.69 18.58 8.96
CA ILE A 42 3.53 18.14 7.83
C ILE A 42 4.56 19.22 7.49
N GLY A 43 4.14 20.49 7.38
CA GLY A 43 5.04 21.62 7.15
C GLY A 43 6.10 21.78 8.25
N TRP A 44 5.69 21.65 9.50
CA TRP A 44 6.56 21.70 10.68
C TRP A 44 7.65 20.62 10.63
N ASP A 45 7.28 19.38 10.28
CA ASP A 45 8.24 18.27 10.19
C ASP A 45 9.20 18.42 9.00
N HIS A 46 8.72 18.97 7.89
CA HIS A 46 9.57 19.42 6.78
C HIS A 46 10.65 20.41 7.26
N ALA A 47 10.29 21.38 8.10
CA ALA A 47 11.23 22.32 8.67
C ALA A 47 12.22 21.65 9.64
N HIS A 48 11.74 20.75 10.50
CA HIS A 48 12.55 20.02 11.47
C HIS A 48 13.69 19.23 10.79
N HIS A 49 13.46 18.72 9.58
CA HIS A 49 14.43 17.96 8.79
C HIS A 49 15.17 18.79 7.71
N ARG A 50 14.97 20.11 7.64
CA ARG A 50 15.52 20.98 6.57
C ARG A 50 15.18 20.50 5.16
N VAL A 51 13.97 20.00 4.97
CA VAL A 51 13.45 19.63 3.66
C VAL A 51 12.42 20.65 3.26
N THR A 52 12.69 21.43 2.22
CA THR A 52 11.71 22.38 1.68
C THR A 52 10.52 21.62 1.08
N PRO A 53 9.27 21.91 1.50
CA PRO A 53 8.07 21.39 0.83
C PRO A 53 8.05 21.76 -0.66
N PRO A 54 7.33 21.00 -1.52
CA PRO A 54 7.15 21.38 -2.92
C PRO A 54 6.59 22.80 -3.06
N LEU A 55 7.08 23.56 -4.06
CA LEU A 55 6.80 25.00 -4.23
C LEU A 55 5.31 25.36 -4.17
N ARG A 56 4.44 24.50 -4.72
CA ARG A 56 2.98 24.66 -4.70
C ARG A 56 2.35 24.73 -3.30
N HIS A 57 3.10 24.42 -2.24
CA HIS A 57 2.65 24.45 -0.85
C HIS A 57 3.27 25.59 -0.05
N LEU A 58 4.11 26.42 -0.66
CA LEU A 58 4.83 27.50 0.02
C LEU A 58 4.09 28.84 -0.05
N ASP A 59 2.88 28.89 -0.60
CA ASP A 59 2.05 30.08 -0.50
C ASP A 59 1.68 30.35 0.98
N GLY A 60 1.52 31.61 1.35
CA GLY A 60 1.31 32.01 2.75
C GLY A 60 -0.06 31.61 3.33
N LEU A 61 -0.99 31.16 2.49
CA LEU A 61 -2.32 30.71 2.89
C LEU A 61 -2.38 29.19 3.05
N ASN A 62 -1.37 28.46 2.56
CA ASN A 62 -1.29 27.02 2.65
C ASN A 62 -0.83 26.62 4.07
N PRO A 63 -1.60 25.80 4.80
CA PRO A 63 -1.21 25.39 6.14
C PRO A 63 0.15 24.66 6.18
N VAL A 64 0.52 23.92 5.11
CA VAL A 64 1.85 23.31 5.00
C VAL A 64 2.95 24.38 4.95
N GLY A 65 2.75 25.45 4.18
CA GLY A 65 3.67 26.58 4.11
C GLY A 65 3.79 27.31 5.45
N GLN A 66 2.66 27.55 6.11
CA GLN A 66 2.60 28.17 7.44
C GLN A 66 3.37 27.35 8.49
N GLY A 67 3.14 26.03 8.54
CA GLY A 67 3.86 25.13 9.43
C GLY A 67 5.36 25.10 9.16
N TRP A 68 5.76 25.13 7.89
CA TRP A 68 7.17 25.16 7.51
C TRP A 68 7.87 26.46 7.92
N VAL A 69 7.23 27.61 7.72
CA VAL A 69 7.75 28.92 8.17
C VAL A 69 7.87 28.97 9.69
N ALA A 70 6.83 28.55 10.41
CA ALA A 70 6.82 28.50 11.87
C ALA A 70 7.91 27.56 12.41
N GLY A 71 8.04 26.35 11.84
CA GLY A 71 9.07 25.39 12.24
C GLY A 71 10.48 25.91 11.96
N ARG A 72 10.71 26.57 10.81
CA ARG A 72 12.01 27.19 10.51
C ARG A 72 12.41 28.23 11.56
N ALA A 73 11.47 29.05 12.00
CA ALA A 73 11.71 30.04 13.05
C ALA A 73 12.01 29.37 14.40
N ALA A 74 11.33 28.27 14.73
CA ALA A 74 11.51 27.55 15.99
C ALA A 74 12.83 26.75 16.07
N PHE A 75 13.19 26.04 15.00
CA PHE A 75 14.34 25.15 14.99
C PHE A 75 15.66 25.88 14.69
N GLY A 76 15.63 26.88 13.80
CA GLY A 76 16.81 27.61 13.36
C GLY A 76 17.96 26.67 12.93
N ALA A 77 19.08 26.76 13.64
CA ALA A 77 20.26 25.93 13.37
C ALA A 77 20.16 24.47 13.89
N ARG A 78 19.17 24.14 14.75
CA ARG A 78 19.02 22.82 15.38
C ARG A 78 18.00 21.98 14.62
N CYS A 79 18.45 21.30 13.57
CA CYS A 79 17.59 20.46 12.74
C CYS A 79 18.16 19.04 12.61
N LEU A 80 17.27 18.08 12.34
CA LEU A 80 17.63 16.69 12.08
C LEU A 80 18.14 16.49 10.65
N ARG A 81 18.98 15.47 10.45
CA ARG A 81 19.46 15.09 9.11
C ARG A 81 18.33 14.44 8.29
N ALA A 82 18.13 14.92 7.06
CA ALA A 82 17.23 14.30 6.11
C ALA A 82 17.92 13.16 5.34
N THR A 83 17.67 11.91 5.75
CA THR A 83 18.01 10.71 4.97
C THR A 83 17.02 10.52 3.81
N ALA A 84 17.33 9.60 2.87
CA ALA A 84 16.40 9.27 1.78
C ALA A 84 15.04 8.80 2.31
N ALA A 85 15.03 7.94 3.33
CA ALA A 85 13.81 7.46 3.96
C ALA A 85 12.99 8.58 4.65
N VAL A 86 13.65 9.59 5.24
CA VAL A 86 12.96 10.77 5.79
C VAL A 86 12.28 11.58 4.69
N ARG A 87 12.95 11.79 3.56
CA ARG A 87 12.37 12.52 2.41
C ARG A 87 11.15 11.79 1.85
N GLN A 88 11.25 10.46 1.72
CA GLN A 88 10.14 9.62 1.26
C GLN A 88 8.97 9.63 2.25
N TRP A 89 9.25 9.59 3.56
CA TRP A 89 8.23 9.68 4.61
C TRP A 89 7.48 11.01 4.56
N LEU A 90 8.18 12.14 4.46
CA LEU A 90 7.57 13.46 4.30
C LEU A 90 6.73 13.55 3.02
N ALA A 91 7.24 13.03 1.91
CA ALA A 91 6.50 13.00 0.64
C ALA A 91 5.22 12.17 0.73
N LEU A 92 5.26 11.01 1.40
CA LEU A 92 4.08 10.15 1.59
C LEU A 92 3.02 10.79 2.47
N ARG A 93 3.42 11.47 3.55
CA ARG A 93 2.48 12.21 4.42
C ARG A 93 1.78 13.33 3.66
N LEU A 94 2.55 14.08 2.89
CA LEU A 94 2.02 15.13 2.03
C LEU A 94 1.07 14.56 0.96
N GLN A 95 1.41 13.42 0.36
CA GLN A 95 0.56 12.73 -0.61
C GLN A 95 -0.74 12.22 0.02
N ALA A 96 -0.67 11.60 1.21
CA ALA A 96 -1.84 11.12 1.94
C ALA A 96 -2.81 12.27 2.21
N TRP A 97 -2.29 13.39 2.74
CA TRP A 97 -3.08 14.59 2.97
C TRP A 97 -3.72 15.15 1.68
N GLN A 98 -2.98 15.23 0.58
CA GLN A 98 -3.51 15.69 -0.71
C GLN A 98 -4.66 14.82 -1.24
N GLN A 99 -4.57 13.52 -0.97
CA GLN A 99 -5.57 12.54 -1.38
C GLN A 99 -6.76 12.45 -0.39
N GLY A 100 -6.70 13.16 0.74
CA GLY A 100 -7.68 13.01 1.83
C GLY A 100 -7.63 11.63 2.49
N ALA A 101 -6.51 10.91 2.36
CA ALA A 101 -6.32 9.58 2.92
C ALA A 101 -5.69 9.67 4.31
N VAL A 102 -6.12 8.78 5.20
CA VAL A 102 -5.52 8.63 6.54
C VAL A 102 -4.06 8.16 6.40
N PHE A 103 -3.18 8.73 7.21
CA PHE A 103 -1.78 8.31 7.34
C PHE A 103 -1.54 7.78 8.76
N GLU A 104 -1.00 6.58 8.88
CA GLU A 104 -0.73 5.92 10.15
C GLU A 104 0.68 6.29 10.64
N GLU A 105 0.76 7.17 11.64
CA GLU A 105 2.02 7.82 12.05
C GLU A 105 2.92 6.97 12.96
N VAL A 106 2.42 5.90 13.57
CA VAL A 106 3.18 5.11 14.56
C VAL A 106 4.06 4.06 13.88
N GLN A 107 3.49 3.24 13.01
CA GLN A 107 4.21 2.16 12.32
C GLN A 107 4.86 2.66 11.03
N VAL A 108 4.26 3.62 10.31
CA VAL A 108 4.83 4.20 9.08
C VAL A 108 5.77 5.36 9.39
N ASN A 109 7.01 5.01 9.68
CA ASN A 109 8.10 5.96 9.96
C ASN A 109 9.30 5.74 9.00
N PRO A 110 10.32 6.61 9.02
CA PRO A 110 11.48 6.46 8.14
C PRO A 110 12.21 5.11 8.26
N ASN A 111 12.27 4.51 9.46
CA ASN A 111 12.88 3.19 9.65
C ASN A 111 12.05 2.08 9.01
N PHE A 112 10.72 2.21 9.01
CA PHE A 112 9.85 1.29 8.27
C PHE A 112 10.08 1.40 6.76
N LEU A 113 10.15 2.62 6.22
CA LEU A 113 10.37 2.85 4.78
C LEU A 113 11.72 2.27 4.31
N ALA A 114 12.79 2.50 5.08
CA ALA A 114 14.09 1.91 4.79
C ALA A 114 14.08 0.37 4.77
N ARG A 115 13.13 -0.28 5.48
CA ARG A 115 13.02 -1.74 5.52
C ARG A 115 12.19 -2.32 4.39
N ILE A 116 11.27 -1.55 3.79
CA ILE A 116 10.47 -2.00 2.65
C ILE A 116 11.11 -1.66 1.30
N ASP A 117 12.22 -0.92 1.34
CA ASP A 117 13.04 -0.64 0.16
C ASP A 117 13.51 -1.92 -0.52
N THR A 118 13.60 -1.88 -1.85
CA THR A 118 13.91 -3.04 -2.69
C THR A 118 14.64 -2.59 -3.93
N GLU A 119 15.59 -3.39 -4.40
CA GLU A 119 16.37 -3.08 -5.61
C GLU A 119 15.60 -3.35 -6.90
N GLN A 120 14.60 -4.23 -6.86
CA GLN A 120 13.80 -4.61 -8.02
C GLN A 120 12.31 -4.44 -7.73
N CYS A 121 11.60 -3.93 -8.73
CA CYS A 121 10.16 -3.79 -8.66
C CYS A 121 9.49 -5.18 -8.69
N PRO A 122 8.62 -5.50 -7.72
CA PRO A 122 7.97 -6.81 -7.66
C PRO A 122 6.97 -7.05 -8.82
N VAL A 123 6.57 -6.00 -9.53
CA VAL A 123 5.59 -6.06 -10.63
C VAL A 123 6.27 -6.33 -11.98
N ASN A 124 7.17 -5.45 -12.41
CA ASN A 124 7.84 -5.58 -13.71
C ASN A 124 9.22 -6.26 -13.64
N ARG A 125 9.73 -6.55 -12.42
CA ARG A 125 11.05 -7.15 -12.15
C ARG A 125 12.24 -6.38 -12.73
N GLN A 126 12.05 -5.11 -13.06
CA GLN A 126 13.13 -4.22 -13.47
C GLN A 126 13.83 -3.64 -12.24
N PRO A 127 15.15 -3.33 -12.33
CA PRO A 127 15.85 -2.57 -11.31
C PRO A 127 15.16 -1.23 -11.06
N LEU A 128 15.04 -0.85 -9.79
CA LEU A 128 14.49 0.43 -9.39
C LEU A 128 15.58 1.51 -9.38
N THR A 129 15.25 2.66 -9.94
CA THR A 129 16.10 3.85 -9.91
C THR A 129 15.66 4.79 -8.78
N LEU A 130 16.54 5.69 -8.36
CA LEU A 130 16.25 6.65 -7.30
C LEU A 130 16.37 8.08 -7.86
N CYS A 131 15.22 8.77 -7.95
CA CYS A 131 15.15 10.17 -8.38
C CYS A 131 15.83 10.44 -9.74
N ALA A 132 15.73 9.50 -10.69
CA ALA A 132 16.23 9.68 -12.04
C ALA A 132 15.20 10.34 -12.98
N ALA A 133 13.98 10.59 -12.49
CA ALA A 133 12.82 11.01 -13.27
C ALA A 133 12.49 10.01 -14.40
N LEU A 134 12.66 8.71 -14.11
CA LEU A 134 12.40 7.60 -15.02
C LEU A 134 11.19 6.78 -14.58
N ASP A 135 10.62 6.03 -15.52
CA ASP A 135 9.56 5.06 -15.28
C ASP A 135 9.94 3.97 -14.26
N SER A 136 11.24 3.69 -14.13
CA SER A 136 11.83 2.77 -13.16
C SER A 136 12.01 3.36 -11.76
N ASP A 137 11.70 4.64 -11.54
CA ASP A 137 11.92 5.26 -10.23
C ASP A 137 11.10 4.57 -9.15
N ALA A 138 11.75 4.29 -8.01
CA ALA A 138 11.12 3.70 -6.85
C ALA A 138 10.08 4.64 -6.26
N THR A 139 8.85 4.16 -6.12
CA THR A 139 7.76 4.88 -5.48
C THR A 139 6.99 3.97 -4.54
N VAL A 140 6.48 4.53 -3.44
CA VAL A 140 5.68 3.77 -2.47
C VAL A 140 4.21 3.89 -2.86
N SER A 141 3.58 2.74 -3.07
CA SER A 141 2.17 2.64 -3.44
C SER A 141 1.35 1.93 -2.37
N ARG A 142 0.09 2.34 -2.22
CA ARG A 142 -0.92 1.62 -1.42
C ARG A 142 -1.47 0.46 -2.24
N LEU A 143 -1.46 -0.73 -1.66
CA LEU A 143 -1.96 -1.95 -2.29
C LEU A 143 -3.48 -2.05 -2.24
N ASN A 144 -4.06 -1.64 -1.12
CA ASN A 144 -5.49 -1.42 -0.94
C ASN A 144 -5.75 0.09 -0.76
N PRO A 145 -6.29 0.77 -1.78
CA PRO A 145 -6.55 2.21 -1.75
C PRO A 145 -7.67 2.63 -0.80
N ALA A 146 -8.56 1.69 -0.42
CA ALA A 146 -9.56 1.90 0.62
C ALA A 146 -8.94 1.90 2.03
N ALA A 147 -7.72 1.40 2.20
CA ALA A 147 -6.98 1.47 3.45
C ALA A 147 -6.09 2.72 3.52
N ALA A 148 -5.78 3.12 4.75
CA ALA A 148 -4.82 4.15 5.08
C ALA A 148 -3.42 3.86 4.50
N TYR A 149 -2.57 4.89 4.48
CA TYR A 149 -1.13 4.71 4.39
C TYR A 149 -0.64 4.07 5.69
N ALA A 150 -0.62 2.75 5.71
CA ALA A 150 -0.38 1.95 6.91
C ALA A 150 0.60 0.81 6.65
N ALA A 151 1.34 0.41 7.69
CA ALA A 151 2.25 -0.72 7.59
C ALA A 151 1.49 -2.00 7.17
N GLY A 152 2.08 -2.77 6.26
CA GLY A 152 1.43 -3.92 5.65
C GLY A 152 0.62 -3.64 4.39
N ASN A 153 0.20 -2.40 4.17
CA ASN A 153 -0.53 -1.97 2.97
C ASN A 153 0.36 -1.23 1.95
N LEU A 154 1.63 -1.00 2.27
CA LEU A 154 2.57 -0.25 1.44
C LEU A 154 3.59 -1.17 0.79
N ALA A 155 3.87 -0.94 -0.49
CA ALA A 155 4.95 -1.59 -1.22
C ALA A 155 5.72 -0.58 -2.08
N VAL A 156 7.02 -0.79 -2.22
CA VAL A 156 7.85 -0.06 -3.19
C VAL A 156 7.72 -0.76 -4.54
N ILE A 157 7.26 -0.01 -5.55
CA ILE A 157 7.12 -0.43 -6.95
C ILE A 157 7.71 0.65 -7.87
N SER A 158 7.80 0.36 -9.17
CA SER A 158 8.23 1.36 -10.15
C SER A 158 7.16 2.42 -10.38
N GLN A 159 7.57 3.64 -10.74
CA GLN A 159 6.68 4.74 -11.08
C GLN A 159 5.69 4.35 -12.20
N GLN A 160 6.15 3.60 -13.20
CA GLN A 160 5.29 3.04 -14.25
C GLN A 160 4.19 2.12 -13.69
N ALA A 161 4.55 1.19 -12.80
CA ALA A 161 3.58 0.28 -12.19
C ALA A 161 2.59 1.04 -11.29
N ALA A 162 3.04 2.05 -10.55
CA ALA A 162 2.18 2.90 -9.74
C ALA A 162 1.21 3.75 -10.58
N ALA A 163 1.68 4.29 -11.71
CA ALA A 163 0.85 5.05 -12.64
C ALA A 163 -0.21 4.17 -13.30
N ALA A 164 0.17 2.98 -13.76
CA ALA A 164 -0.75 1.98 -14.30
C ALA A 164 -1.80 1.56 -13.25
N TRP A 165 -1.34 1.33 -12.00
CA TRP A 165 -2.21 1.01 -10.88
C TRP A 165 -3.26 2.09 -10.61
N ALA A 166 -2.82 3.36 -10.53
CA ALA A 166 -3.72 4.48 -10.30
C ALA A 166 -4.76 4.65 -11.43
N GLN A 167 -4.35 4.45 -12.69
CA GLN A 167 -5.24 4.55 -13.85
C GLN A 167 -6.25 3.41 -13.95
N ALA A 168 -5.90 2.21 -13.46
CA ALA A 168 -6.81 1.07 -13.43
C ALA A 168 -7.92 1.20 -12.36
N GLY A 169 -7.89 2.24 -11.52
CA GLY A 169 -8.82 2.43 -10.40
C GLY A 169 -8.13 2.44 -9.04
N GLY A 170 -6.92 1.87 -8.97
CA GLY A 170 -6.08 1.70 -7.77
C GLY A 170 -5.60 2.98 -7.05
N GLY A 171 -6.15 4.14 -7.39
CA GLY A 171 -5.76 5.43 -6.80
C GLY A 171 -6.92 6.31 -6.35
N CYS A 172 -8.18 6.02 -6.72
CA CYS A 172 -9.30 6.93 -6.51
C CYS A 172 -10.67 6.21 -6.49
N GLY A 173 -11.20 5.91 -5.30
CA GLY A 173 -12.65 5.76 -5.07
C GLY A 173 -13.23 4.35 -5.14
N GLY A 174 -13.49 3.76 -3.97
CA GLY A 174 -14.70 2.97 -3.66
C GLY A 174 -14.85 1.53 -4.20
N GLY A 175 -14.01 1.03 -5.10
CA GLY A 175 -14.10 -0.33 -5.66
C GLY A 175 -12.86 -1.19 -5.37
N SER A 176 -13.00 -2.52 -5.34
CA SER A 176 -11.89 -3.44 -5.07
C SER A 176 -10.90 -3.50 -6.24
N ASP A 177 -9.83 -2.71 -6.16
CA ASP A 177 -8.94 -2.38 -7.28
C ASP A 177 -8.15 -3.56 -7.88
N TRP A 178 -7.99 -4.66 -7.13
CA TRP A 178 -7.28 -5.85 -7.66
C TRP A 178 -8.01 -6.49 -8.85
N GLN A 179 -9.34 -6.41 -8.90
CA GLN A 179 -10.15 -6.92 -10.01
C GLN A 179 -9.87 -6.15 -11.29
N ALA A 180 -9.69 -4.82 -11.18
CA ALA A 180 -9.41 -4.00 -12.34
C ALA A 180 -8.06 -4.37 -12.98
N ALA A 181 -7.04 -4.65 -12.16
CA ALA A 181 -5.77 -5.19 -12.67
C ALA A 181 -5.92 -6.58 -13.29
N MET A 182 -6.79 -7.44 -12.74
CA MET A 182 -7.11 -8.74 -13.34
C MET A 182 -7.79 -8.57 -14.71
N THR A 183 -8.76 -7.67 -14.82
CA THR A 183 -9.42 -7.34 -16.10
C THR A 183 -8.42 -6.85 -17.13
N GLN A 184 -7.41 -6.04 -16.75
CA GLN A 184 -6.36 -5.65 -17.70
C GLN A 184 -5.53 -6.85 -18.18
N ALA A 185 -5.20 -7.79 -17.29
CA ALA A 185 -4.49 -9.02 -17.66
C ALA A 185 -5.33 -9.91 -18.61
N GLU A 186 -6.64 -10.00 -18.39
CA GLU A 186 -7.57 -10.75 -19.24
C GLU A 186 -7.73 -10.09 -20.61
N ARG A 187 -7.81 -8.75 -20.67
CA ARG A 187 -7.83 -8.01 -21.94
C ARG A 187 -6.60 -8.28 -22.79
N LEU A 188 -5.41 -8.31 -22.18
CA LEU A 188 -4.17 -8.65 -22.86
C LEU A 188 -4.09 -10.13 -23.26
N ALA A 189 -4.82 -11.02 -22.58
CA ALA A 189 -4.89 -12.43 -22.96
C ALA A 189 -5.82 -12.69 -24.16
N ASN A 190 -6.82 -11.83 -24.35
CA ASN A 190 -7.86 -11.96 -25.38
C ASN A 190 -7.65 -11.00 -26.57
N GLY A 191 -6.68 -10.10 -26.52
CA GLY A 191 -6.35 -9.20 -27.62
C GLY A 191 -5.64 -9.96 -28.74
N ASP A 192 -6.04 -9.70 -29.99
CA ASP A 192 -5.40 -10.29 -31.17
C ASP A 192 -3.89 -9.96 -31.17
N ASP A 193 -3.08 -10.93 -31.63
CA ASP A 193 -1.61 -11.01 -31.58
C ASP A 193 -0.84 -9.83 -32.24
N GLY A 194 -1.52 -8.76 -32.66
CA GLY A 194 -1.00 -7.70 -33.51
C GLY A 194 -0.38 -6.49 -32.81
N GLU A 195 -0.86 -6.00 -31.66
CA GLU A 195 -0.42 -4.65 -31.20
C GLU A 195 -0.44 -4.35 -29.69
N ALA A 196 -1.08 -5.14 -28.84
CA ALA A 196 -1.10 -4.85 -27.39
C ALA A 196 -0.22 -5.82 -26.58
N ALA A 197 1.09 -5.81 -26.80
CA ALA A 197 2.03 -6.56 -25.94
C ALA A 197 2.05 -6.03 -24.48
N ALA A 198 1.72 -4.75 -24.31
CA ALA A 198 1.64 -4.08 -23.02
C ALA A 198 0.50 -3.05 -23.00
N LEU A 199 -0.16 -2.91 -21.85
CA LEU A 199 -1.14 -1.87 -21.58
C LEU A 199 -0.63 -1.01 -20.43
N LEU A 200 -0.57 0.31 -20.65
CA LEU A 200 0.04 1.28 -19.71
C LEU A 200 1.49 0.93 -19.34
N GLY A 201 2.24 0.35 -20.29
CA GLY A 201 3.63 -0.09 -20.08
C GLY A 201 3.78 -1.41 -19.33
N LEU A 202 2.68 -2.07 -18.94
CA LEU A 202 2.71 -3.37 -18.27
C LEU A 202 2.22 -4.50 -19.18
N ASP A 203 3.00 -5.58 -19.26
CA ASP A 203 2.58 -6.82 -19.91
C ASP A 203 1.55 -7.59 -19.07
N ARG A 204 0.98 -8.66 -19.65
CA ARG A 204 -0.03 -9.50 -18.98
C ARG A 204 0.47 -10.03 -17.63
N VAL A 205 1.73 -10.45 -17.54
CA VAL A 205 2.28 -11.06 -16.33
C VAL A 205 2.50 -10.01 -15.25
N ALA A 206 2.94 -8.81 -15.61
CA ALA A 206 3.05 -7.66 -14.74
C ALA A 206 1.68 -7.24 -14.19
N TRP A 207 0.63 -7.21 -15.03
CA TRP A 207 -0.74 -6.99 -14.55
C TRP A 207 -1.21 -8.06 -13.56
N LEU A 208 -0.93 -9.34 -13.83
CA LEU A 208 -1.24 -10.42 -12.88
C LEU A 208 -0.49 -10.27 -11.56
N ARG A 209 0.79 -9.89 -11.58
CA ARG A 209 1.58 -9.61 -10.37
C ARG A 209 0.98 -8.46 -9.58
N LEU A 210 0.58 -7.38 -10.25
CA LEU A 210 -0.05 -6.22 -9.62
C LEU A 210 -1.40 -6.60 -8.97
N ALA A 211 -2.24 -7.36 -9.68
CA ALA A 211 -3.52 -7.85 -9.15
C ALA A 211 -3.32 -8.72 -7.89
N VAL A 212 -2.37 -9.66 -7.93
CA VAL A 212 -2.06 -10.53 -6.79
C VAL A 212 -1.48 -9.72 -5.63
N LEU A 213 -0.60 -8.77 -5.90
CA LEU A 213 -0.02 -7.90 -4.88
C LEU A 213 -1.12 -7.07 -4.18
N ALA A 214 -2.04 -6.48 -4.93
CA ALA A 214 -3.18 -5.74 -4.38
C ALA A 214 -4.13 -6.66 -3.59
N SER A 215 -4.33 -7.89 -4.05
CA SER A 215 -5.19 -8.87 -3.37
C SER A 215 -4.68 -9.24 -1.97
N PHE A 216 -3.37 -9.19 -1.71
CA PHE A 216 -2.84 -9.45 -0.37
C PHE A 216 -3.35 -8.50 0.70
N ALA A 217 -3.65 -7.25 0.33
CA ALA A 217 -4.17 -6.22 1.22
C ALA A 217 -5.67 -5.98 1.04
N THR A 218 -6.36 -6.74 0.18
CA THR A 218 -7.80 -6.60 -0.03
C THR A 218 -8.53 -7.79 0.58
N PRO A 219 -9.54 -7.58 1.46
CA PRO A 219 -10.31 -8.69 1.99
C PRO A 219 -11.10 -9.38 0.87
N LEU A 220 -10.92 -10.69 0.73
CA LEU A 220 -11.61 -11.50 -0.29
C LEU A 220 -12.36 -12.67 0.32
N ALA A 221 -13.42 -13.09 -0.38
CA ALA A 221 -14.03 -14.38 -0.09
C ALA A 221 -13.00 -15.50 -0.33
N HIS A 222 -13.02 -16.53 0.53
CA HIS A 222 -12.05 -17.62 0.48
C HIS A 222 -11.92 -18.26 -0.91
N ALA A 223 -13.06 -18.58 -1.53
CA ALA A 223 -13.09 -19.20 -2.85
C ALA A 223 -12.44 -18.31 -3.93
N GLN A 224 -12.68 -16.99 -3.88
CA GLN A 224 -12.09 -16.04 -4.81
C GLN A 224 -10.57 -15.92 -4.62
N ALA A 225 -10.13 -15.79 -3.38
CA ALA A 225 -8.71 -15.71 -3.03
C ALA A 225 -7.95 -17.00 -3.42
N ALA A 226 -8.59 -18.18 -3.32
CA ALA A 226 -8.02 -19.46 -3.69
C ALA A 226 -7.78 -19.62 -5.20
N LEU A 227 -8.54 -18.90 -6.04
CA LEU A 227 -8.39 -18.93 -7.50
C LEU A 227 -7.24 -18.08 -8.02
N LEU A 228 -6.72 -17.15 -7.19
CA LEU A 228 -5.64 -16.26 -7.62
C LEU A 228 -4.30 -17.01 -7.68
N PRO A 229 -3.61 -16.99 -8.84
CA PRO A 229 -2.28 -17.58 -8.96
C PRO A 229 -1.26 -16.71 -8.21
N LEU A 230 -0.37 -17.29 -7.40
CA LEU A 230 0.67 -16.54 -6.66
C LEU A 230 1.81 -16.07 -7.59
N ARG A 231 1.51 -15.16 -8.52
CA ARG A 231 2.46 -14.64 -9.52
C ARG A 231 3.56 -13.74 -8.95
N VAL A 232 3.41 -13.32 -7.70
CA VAL A 232 4.36 -12.53 -6.94
C VAL A 232 4.35 -12.98 -5.48
N LEU A 233 5.52 -13.11 -4.87
CA LEU A 233 5.63 -13.28 -3.43
C LEU A 233 5.60 -11.90 -2.75
N PRO A 234 4.99 -11.77 -1.56
CA PRO A 234 4.86 -10.48 -0.90
C PRO A 234 6.25 -9.84 -0.69
N PRO A 235 6.43 -8.57 -1.10
CA PRO A 235 7.59 -7.77 -0.72
C PRO A 235 7.72 -7.64 0.80
N ASN A 236 8.88 -7.18 1.27
CA ASN A 236 9.16 -7.12 2.69
C ASN A 236 8.08 -6.30 3.43
N ARG A 237 7.58 -6.86 4.54
CA ARG A 237 6.53 -6.30 5.39
C ARG A 237 5.17 -6.02 4.75
N VAL A 238 4.91 -6.45 3.52
CA VAL A 238 3.53 -6.53 3.01
C VAL A 238 2.78 -7.59 3.80
N ARG A 239 1.59 -7.26 4.30
CA ARG A 239 0.74 -8.19 5.03
C ARG A 239 -0.17 -8.91 4.03
N VAL A 240 -0.28 -10.23 4.16
CA VAL A 240 -1.19 -11.07 3.38
C VAL A 240 -2.37 -11.43 4.26
N ILE A 241 -3.49 -10.72 4.08
CA ILE A 241 -4.62 -10.78 5.01
C ILE A 241 -5.60 -11.92 4.71
N ASN A 242 -5.54 -12.49 3.50
CA ASN A 242 -6.37 -13.62 3.11
C ASN A 242 -5.67 -14.93 3.52
N PRO A 243 -6.23 -15.75 4.44
CA PRO A 243 -5.54 -16.92 4.98
C PRO A 243 -5.11 -17.95 3.93
N VAL A 244 -5.93 -18.14 2.89
CA VAL A 244 -5.65 -19.08 1.80
C VAL A 244 -4.47 -18.62 0.94
N GLN A 245 -4.30 -17.31 0.72
CA GLN A 245 -3.13 -16.76 0.04
C GLN A 245 -1.89 -16.77 0.93
N ALA A 246 -2.05 -16.50 2.24
CA ALA A 246 -0.96 -16.64 3.20
C ALA A 246 -0.44 -18.08 3.23
N LEU A 247 -1.32 -19.07 3.07
CA LEU A 247 -0.94 -20.47 2.90
C LEU A 247 -0.19 -20.70 1.57
N GLN A 248 -0.64 -20.15 0.43
CA GLN A 248 0.10 -20.21 -0.84
C GLN A 248 1.54 -19.68 -0.67
N VAL A 249 1.68 -18.52 -0.04
CA VAL A 249 2.98 -17.88 0.23
C VAL A 249 3.84 -18.76 1.11
N MET A 250 3.32 -19.19 2.26
CA MET A 250 4.08 -20.02 3.21
C MET A 250 4.58 -21.31 2.56
N LEU A 251 3.73 -21.98 1.77
CA LEU A 251 4.09 -23.22 1.08
C LEU A 251 5.12 -23.00 -0.02
N THR A 252 4.97 -21.93 -0.80
CA THR A 252 5.92 -21.58 -1.86
C THR A 252 7.30 -21.25 -1.29
N LEU A 253 7.35 -20.47 -0.19
CA LEU A 253 8.60 -20.07 0.45
C LEU A 253 9.37 -21.25 1.06
N GLN A 254 8.72 -22.39 1.35
CA GLN A 254 9.44 -23.58 1.83
C GLN A 254 10.57 -23.98 0.88
N PHE A 255 10.33 -23.84 -0.43
CA PHE A 255 11.26 -24.21 -1.49
C PHE A 255 12.36 -23.17 -1.73
N SER A 256 12.28 -22.00 -1.10
CA SER A 256 13.31 -20.97 -1.14
C SER A 256 14.43 -21.19 -0.11
N GLN A 257 14.31 -22.18 0.79
CA GLN A 257 15.28 -22.48 1.83
C GLN A 257 15.63 -23.97 1.92
N ALA A 258 16.85 -24.29 2.36
CA ALA A 258 17.26 -25.66 2.65
C ALA A 258 16.41 -26.30 3.77
N GLY A 259 16.41 -27.63 3.86
CA GLY A 259 15.66 -28.37 4.89
C GLY A 259 14.15 -28.44 4.68
N TYR A 260 13.67 -28.12 3.47
CA TYR A 260 12.24 -28.11 3.15
C TYR A 260 11.58 -29.48 3.36
N ALA A 261 12.25 -30.59 3.05
CA ALA A 261 11.67 -31.93 3.18
C ALA A 261 11.12 -32.22 4.59
N ARG A 262 11.91 -31.92 5.64
CA ARG A 262 11.49 -32.09 7.04
C ARG A 262 10.31 -31.18 7.40
N ARG A 263 10.33 -29.92 6.93
CA ARG A 263 9.23 -28.98 7.17
C ARG A 263 7.94 -29.42 6.48
N LEU A 264 8.03 -29.94 5.26
CA LEU A 264 6.87 -30.44 4.51
C LEU A 264 6.21 -31.63 5.21
N LEU A 265 6.99 -32.54 5.83
CA LEU A 265 6.43 -33.60 6.66
C LEU A 265 5.68 -33.05 7.88
N GLY A 266 6.26 -32.05 8.56
CA GLY A 266 5.61 -31.37 9.67
C GLY A 266 4.30 -30.68 9.27
N LEU A 267 4.27 -30.07 8.07
CA LEU A 267 3.07 -29.43 7.50
C LEU A 267 2.01 -30.45 7.08
N ALA A 268 2.41 -31.58 6.46
CA ALA A 268 1.48 -32.65 6.09
C ALA A 268 0.75 -33.23 7.31
N ALA A 269 1.44 -33.32 8.45
CA ALA A 269 0.86 -33.77 9.72
C ALA A 269 -0.16 -32.78 10.30
N LEU A 270 -0.13 -31.50 9.90
CA LEU A 270 -1.07 -30.48 10.33
C LEU A 270 -2.37 -30.48 9.51
N MET A 271 -2.40 -31.12 8.34
CA MET A 271 -3.58 -31.15 7.46
C MET A 271 -4.81 -31.73 8.18
N PRO A 272 -6.01 -31.14 8.00
CA PRO A 272 -7.18 -31.45 8.82
C PRO A 272 -7.74 -32.86 8.59
N ASN A 273 -7.61 -33.41 7.38
CA ASN A 273 -8.12 -34.73 7.01
C ASN A 273 -7.22 -35.42 5.96
N GLY A 274 -7.55 -36.68 5.65
CA GLY A 274 -6.79 -37.51 4.71
C GLY A 274 -6.75 -36.94 3.30
N GLU A 275 -7.86 -36.40 2.81
CA GLU A 275 -7.97 -35.85 1.45
C GLU A 275 -7.15 -34.57 1.29
N ALA A 276 -7.21 -33.66 2.26
CA ALA A 276 -6.36 -32.48 2.31
C ALA A 276 -4.88 -32.88 2.36
N ARG A 277 -4.52 -33.92 3.13
CA ARG A 277 -3.14 -34.43 3.20
C ARG A 277 -2.67 -35.00 1.87
N GLN A 278 -3.49 -35.78 1.19
CA GLN A 278 -3.15 -36.31 -0.13
C GLN A 278 -3.01 -35.18 -1.16
N ALA A 279 -3.97 -34.25 -1.21
CA ALA A 279 -3.91 -33.10 -2.11
C ALA A 279 -2.68 -32.22 -1.85
N PHE A 280 -2.33 -32.01 -0.57
CA PHE A 280 -1.11 -31.32 -0.15
C PHE A 280 0.14 -32.01 -0.68
N GLN A 281 0.26 -33.32 -0.51
CA GLN A 281 1.41 -34.06 -0.99
C GLN A 281 1.55 -33.95 -2.51
N ILE A 282 0.47 -34.13 -3.27
CA ILE A 282 0.49 -33.99 -4.73
C ILE A 282 0.94 -32.59 -5.14
N PHE A 283 0.41 -31.56 -4.48
CA PHE A 283 0.79 -30.17 -4.74
C PHE A 283 2.28 -29.91 -4.41
N MET A 284 2.78 -30.40 -3.27
CA MET A 284 4.19 -30.24 -2.88
C MET A 284 5.16 -30.95 -3.83
N HIS A 285 4.83 -32.14 -4.32
CA HIS A 285 5.65 -32.83 -5.33
C HIS A 285 5.66 -32.06 -6.66
N THR A 286 4.55 -31.43 -7.02
CA THR A 286 4.47 -30.58 -8.22
C THR A 286 5.40 -29.37 -8.09
N LEU A 287 5.39 -28.67 -6.95
CA LEU A 287 6.31 -27.56 -6.70
C LEU A 287 7.77 -28.00 -6.61
N LEU A 288 8.04 -29.16 -6.00
CA LEU A 288 9.40 -29.72 -5.92
C LEU A 288 9.98 -29.96 -7.32
N ALA A 289 9.20 -30.54 -8.23
CA ALA A 289 9.63 -30.77 -9.60
C ALA A 289 10.00 -29.45 -10.30
N ARG A 290 9.20 -28.39 -10.10
CA ARG A 290 9.48 -27.06 -10.65
C ARG A 290 10.71 -26.42 -10.00
N ARG A 291 10.92 -26.59 -8.70
CA ARG A 291 12.13 -26.14 -8.00
C ARG A 291 13.39 -26.82 -8.55
N LEU A 292 13.34 -28.13 -8.80
CA LEU A 292 14.49 -28.88 -9.33
C LEU A 292 14.85 -28.44 -10.77
N ALA A 293 13.85 -28.02 -11.56
CA ALA A 293 14.07 -27.52 -12.91
C ALA A 293 14.85 -26.19 -12.98
N VAL A 294 14.95 -25.44 -11.87
CA VAL A 294 15.72 -24.18 -11.81
C VAL A 294 17.23 -24.42 -11.90
N GLY A 295 17.69 -25.63 -11.59
CA GLY A 295 19.11 -26.00 -11.60
C GLY A 295 19.72 -26.09 -10.19
N ALA A 296 21.02 -26.42 -10.14
CA ALA A 296 21.70 -26.81 -8.91
C ALA A 296 22.04 -25.62 -7.99
N THR A 297 22.38 -24.46 -8.56
CA THR A 297 22.94 -23.31 -7.81
C THR A 297 22.29 -21.97 -8.18
N PRO A 298 20.96 -21.81 -8.04
CA PRO A 298 20.32 -20.52 -8.28
C PRO A 298 20.65 -19.51 -7.18
N THR A 299 20.75 -18.23 -7.54
CA THR A 299 20.77 -17.16 -6.53
C THR A 299 19.43 -17.09 -5.79
N PRO A 300 19.36 -16.53 -4.57
CA PRO A 300 18.09 -16.40 -3.85
C PRO A 300 17.00 -15.67 -4.64
N LEU A 301 17.39 -14.64 -5.40
CA LEU A 301 16.48 -13.88 -6.25
C LEU A 301 15.99 -14.72 -7.45
N GLN A 302 16.89 -15.41 -8.14
CA GLN A 302 16.52 -16.30 -9.26
C GLN A 302 15.55 -17.39 -8.79
N LEU A 303 15.83 -17.99 -7.64
CA LEU A 303 14.96 -19.01 -7.06
C LEU A 303 13.59 -18.42 -6.69
N ARG A 304 13.55 -17.23 -6.10
CA ARG A 304 12.30 -16.53 -5.78
C ARG A 304 11.46 -16.30 -7.05
N GLN A 305 12.05 -15.72 -8.08
CA GLN A 305 11.38 -15.41 -9.35
C GLN A 305 10.92 -16.68 -10.05
N ALA A 306 11.76 -17.73 -10.07
CA ALA A 306 11.38 -19.01 -10.65
C ALA A 306 10.19 -19.63 -9.92
N MET A 307 10.18 -19.60 -8.58
CA MET A 307 9.05 -20.09 -7.78
C MET A 307 7.76 -19.30 -8.05
N GLU A 308 7.83 -17.98 -8.17
CA GLU A 308 6.69 -17.15 -8.62
C GLU A 308 6.21 -17.53 -10.04
N ASP A 309 7.15 -17.83 -10.94
CA ASP A 309 6.82 -18.18 -12.32
C ASP A 309 6.12 -19.52 -12.44
N THR A 310 6.36 -20.46 -11.51
CA THR A 310 5.63 -21.75 -11.45
C THR A 310 4.12 -21.58 -11.33
N TRP A 311 3.65 -20.49 -10.72
CA TRP A 311 2.23 -20.18 -10.58
C TRP A 311 1.58 -19.72 -11.89
N GLY A 312 2.33 -19.65 -12.98
CA GLY A 312 1.79 -19.45 -14.34
C GLY A 312 1.39 -20.77 -15.01
N ASP A 313 1.81 -21.91 -14.44
CA ASP A 313 1.49 -23.24 -14.96
C ASP A 313 0.08 -23.66 -14.52
N VAL A 314 -0.74 -24.07 -15.49
CA VAL A 314 -2.11 -24.54 -15.27
C VAL A 314 -2.14 -25.75 -14.33
N LEU A 315 -1.15 -26.66 -14.40
CA LEU A 315 -1.10 -27.83 -13.53
C LEU A 315 -0.87 -27.43 -12.07
N VAL A 316 0.05 -26.51 -11.80
CA VAL A 316 0.33 -26.00 -10.45
C VAL A 316 -0.94 -25.41 -9.85
N ASN A 317 -1.63 -24.56 -10.61
CA ASN A 317 -2.88 -23.93 -10.17
C ASN A 317 -4.00 -24.95 -9.92
N ARG A 318 -4.18 -25.96 -10.79
CA ARG A 318 -5.17 -27.03 -10.58
C ARG A 318 -4.89 -27.85 -9.33
N ARG A 319 -3.62 -28.19 -9.05
CA ARG A 319 -3.23 -28.94 -7.84
C ARG A 319 -3.42 -28.10 -6.59
N TRP A 320 -3.08 -26.82 -6.65
CA TRP A 320 -3.36 -25.87 -5.58
C TRP A 320 -4.87 -25.76 -5.30
N GLN A 321 -5.69 -25.51 -6.33
CA GLN A 321 -7.14 -25.35 -6.17
C GLN A 321 -7.77 -26.61 -5.58
N ARG A 322 -7.32 -27.80 -5.98
CA ARG A 322 -7.76 -29.07 -5.38
C ARG A 322 -7.37 -29.21 -3.90
N LEU A 323 -6.25 -28.64 -3.47
CA LEU A 323 -5.94 -28.56 -2.04
C LEU A 323 -6.85 -27.54 -1.35
N ALA A 324 -7.00 -26.35 -1.92
CA ALA A 324 -7.78 -25.28 -1.35
C ALA A 324 -9.26 -25.65 -1.19
N THR A 325 -9.83 -26.48 -2.07
CA THR A 325 -11.23 -26.96 -1.95
C THR A 325 -11.48 -27.78 -0.68
N TRP A 326 -10.44 -28.37 -0.07
CA TRP A 326 -10.55 -29.13 1.18
C TRP A 326 -10.29 -28.30 2.43
N LEU A 327 -10.04 -27.00 2.29
CA LEU A 327 -9.68 -26.11 3.38
C LEU A 327 -10.67 -24.95 3.44
N THR A 328 -11.14 -24.62 4.63
CA THR A 328 -11.85 -23.37 4.87
C THR A 328 -10.85 -22.25 5.20
N ALA A 329 -11.33 -21.00 5.26
CA ALA A 329 -10.50 -19.89 5.74
C ALA A 329 -9.98 -20.13 7.17
N ALA A 330 -10.82 -20.71 8.03
CA ALA A 330 -10.46 -21.06 9.40
C ALA A 330 -9.39 -22.17 9.45
N ASP A 331 -9.50 -23.19 8.59
CA ASP A 331 -8.47 -24.24 8.50
C ASP A 331 -7.13 -23.64 8.07
N CYS A 332 -7.11 -22.76 7.07
CA CYS A 332 -5.89 -22.07 6.65
C CYS A 332 -5.27 -21.25 7.79
N GLU A 333 -6.08 -20.50 8.55
CA GLU A 333 -5.59 -19.70 9.67
C GLU A 333 -5.01 -20.57 10.80
N GLN A 334 -5.71 -21.65 11.18
CA GLN A 334 -5.23 -22.61 12.18
C GLN A 334 -3.94 -23.30 11.73
N LEU A 335 -3.85 -23.68 10.46
CA LEU A 335 -2.63 -24.27 9.87
C LEU A 335 -1.45 -23.30 9.97
N LEU A 336 -1.65 -22.03 9.59
CA LEU A 336 -0.62 -21.00 9.65
C LEU A 336 -0.18 -20.73 11.10
N GLN A 337 -1.13 -20.65 12.03
CA GLN A 337 -0.86 -20.44 13.45
C GLN A 337 -0.03 -21.59 14.03
N ARG A 338 -0.46 -22.85 13.79
CA ARG A 338 0.26 -24.04 14.27
C ARG A 338 1.62 -24.20 13.61
N ALA A 339 1.74 -23.89 12.31
CA ALA A 339 3.01 -23.88 11.60
C ALA A 339 3.98 -22.87 12.21
N SER A 340 3.50 -21.67 12.55
CA SER A 340 4.30 -20.65 13.23
C SER A 340 4.75 -21.10 14.61
N GLN A 341 3.87 -21.67 15.43
CA GLN A 341 4.20 -22.19 16.76
C GLN A 341 5.22 -23.33 16.71
N ARG A 342 5.20 -24.15 15.65
CA ARG A 342 6.14 -25.26 15.44
C ARG A 342 7.43 -24.85 14.70
N GLY A 343 7.63 -23.57 14.41
CA GLY A 343 8.82 -23.10 13.68
C GLY A 343 8.92 -23.62 12.24
N LEU A 344 7.79 -23.93 11.60
CA LEU A 344 7.72 -24.44 10.22
C LEU A 344 7.66 -23.30 9.18
N VAL A 345 7.49 -22.06 9.63
CA VAL A 345 7.44 -20.87 8.78
C VAL A 345 8.86 -20.40 8.46
N VAL A 346 9.07 -19.95 7.22
CA VAL A 346 10.37 -19.51 6.71
C VAL A 346 10.32 -18.07 6.17
N GLY A 347 11.49 -17.51 5.84
CA GLY A 347 11.60 -16.19 5.24
C GLY A 347 11.30 -15.02 6.18
N GLY A 348 11.44 -15.21 7.50
CA GLY A 348 11.12 -14.18 8.50
C GLY A 348 9.63 -13.86 8.62
N SER A 349 8.76 -14.67 8.00
CA SER A 349 7.32 -14.49 8.08
C SER A 349 6.84 -14.76 9.50
N ARG A 350 5.90 -13.96 9.97
CA ARG A 350 5.28 -14.07 11.29
C ARG A 350 3.77 -14.18 11.12
N TRP A 351 3.14 -15.07 11.87
CA TRP A 351 1.69 -15.11 11.95
C TRP A 351 1.16 -13.94 12.77
N LEU A 352 0.10 -13.30 12.25
CA LEU A 352 -0.68 -12.26 12.91
C LEU A 352 -2.15 -12.68 12.81
N SER A 353 -2.94 -12.34 13.83
CA SER A 353 -4.40 -12.45 13.72
C SER A 353 -4.92 -11.44 12.69
N ARG A 354 -6.13 -11.67 12.16
CA ARG A 354 -6.76 -10.76 11.21
C ARG A 354 -6.83 -9.31 11.73
N GLU A 355 -7.25 -9.12 12.97
CA GLU A 355 -7.35 -7.80 13.61
C GLU A 355 -6.00 -7.09 13.67
N SER A 356 -4.96 -7.78 14.13
CA SER A 356 -3.59 -7.24 14.17
C SER A 356 -3.01 -7.00 12.77
N ALA A 357 -3.46 -7.76 11.76
CA ALA A 357 -3.00 -7.58 10.39
C ALA A 357 -3.58 -6.31 9.74
N THR A 358 -4.76 -5.86 10.15
CA THR A 358 -5.39 -4.62 9.63
C THR A 358 -5.34 -3.46 10.61
N GLU A 359 -4.66 -3.61 11.75
CA GLU A 359 -4.43 -2.52 12.71
C GLU A 359 -3.76 -1.31 12.01
N GLY A 360 -4.37 -0.13 12.19
CA GLY A 360 -3.93 1.12 11.57
C GLY A 360 -4.44 1.39 10.15
N TRP A 361 -5.22 0.47 9.55
CA TRP A 361 -5.66 0.61 8.16
C TRP A 361 -6.90 1.49 7.98
N ALA A 362 -7.62 1.83 9.06
CA ALA A 362 -8.78 2.73 9.04
C ALA A 362 -9.87 2.37 8.01
N LEU A 363 -10.08 1.06 7.76
CA LEU A 363 -11.03 0.56 6.75
C LEU A 363 -12.48 1.03 6.99
N ASP A 364 -12.88 1.24 8.25
CA ASP A 364 -14.23 1.69 8.59
C ASP A 364 -14.47 3.18 8.27
N GLN A 365 -13.40 3.99 8.23
CA GLN A 365 -13.49 5.43 7.94
C GLN A 365 -13.58 5.74 6.44
N ALA A 366 -13.16 4.79 5.58
CA ALA A 366 -13.22 4.96 4.13
C ALA A 366 -14.67 4.98 3.59
N VAL A 367 -15.62 4.36 4.29
CA VAL A 367 -17.04 4.32 3.88
C VAL A 367 -17.73 5.67 4.14
N ALA A 368 -17.35 6.38 5.21
CA ALA A 368 -17.93 7.67 5.56
C ALA A 368 -17.41 8.86 4.71
N GLY A 369 -16.21 8.73 4.13
CA GLY A 369 -15.52 9.81 3.41
C GLY A 369 -15.83 9.95 1.91
N SER A 370 -16.78 9.18 1.36
CA SER A 370 -17.09 9.16 -0.08
C SER A 370 -17.60 10.51 -0.64
N GLY A 371 -17.93 11.47 0.23
CA GLY A 371 -18.29 12.85 -0.11
C GLY A 371 -17.26 13.92 0.29
N ALA A 372 -16.12 13.55 0.89
CA ALA A 372 -15.15 14.52 1.38
C ALA A 372 -14.47 15.27 0.22
N VAL A 373 -14.56 16.60 0.25
CA VAL A 373 -13.90 17.51 -0.70
C VAL A 373 -12.41 17.18 -0.76
N LYS A 374 -11.92 16.67 -1.90
CA LYS A 374 -10.49 16.47 -2.14
C LYS A 374 -9.76 17.81 -1.90
N PRO A 375 -8.95 17.95 -0.83
CA PRO A 375 -8.42 19.24 -0.41
C PRO A 375 -7.48 19.87 -1.45
N GLY A 376 -6.91 19.06 -2.35
CA GLY A 376 -5.99 19.51 -3.40
C GLY A 376 -6.63 20.17 -4.63
N ASN A 377 -7.87 19.84 -5.00
CA ASN A 377 -8.46 20.29 -6.29
C ASN A 377 -9.22 21.61 -6.19
N THR A 378 -9.86 21.89 -5.06
CA THR A 378 -10.67 23.10 -4.88
C THR A 378 -9.81 24.35 -4.66
N ARG A 379 -8.56 24.20 -4.21
CA ARG A 379 -7.65 25.33 -3.94
C ARG A 379 -6.78 25.74 -5.15
N SER A 380 -6.70 24.93 -6.21
CA SER A 380 -6.03 25.29 -7.48
C SER A 380 -6.77 26.37 -8.27
N ARG A 381 -8.11 26.46 -8.14
CA ARG A 381 -8.94 27.42 -8.88
C ARG A 381 -8.93 28.84 -8.29
N GLY A 382 -8.56 28.99 -7.02
CA GLY A 382 -8.52 30.30 -6.35
C GLY A 382 -7.45 31.24 -6.89
N SER A 383 -6.34 30.70 -7.42
CA SER A 383 -5.21 31.50 -7.90
C SER A 383 -5.39 32.06 -9.32
N GLN A 384 -6.24 31.43 -10.15
CA GLN A 384 -6.49 31.90 -11.52
C GLN A 384 -7.52 33.04 -11.61
N LYS A 385 -8.45 33.15 -10.65
CA LYS A 385 -9.44 34.24 -10.66
C LYS A 385 -8.89 35.59 -10.17
N LEU A 386 -7.85 35.60 -9.34
CA LEU A 386 -7.25 36.84 -8.84
C LEU A 386 -6.28 37.50 -9.84
N ALA A 387 -5.87 36.80 -10.90
CA ALA A 387 -5.09 37.39 -12.00
C ALA A 387 -5.98 38.01 -13.11
N SER A 388 -7.30 37.75 -13.12
CA SER A 388 -8.20 38.18 -14.19
C SER A 388 -9.05 39.43 -13.86
N CYS A 389 -8.95 39.99 -12.64
CA CYS A 389 -9.77 41.13 -12.21
C CYS A 389 -8.99 42.42 -11.92
N ALA A 390 -7.70 42.48 -12.27
CA ALA A 390 -6.91 43.71 -12.21
C ALA A 390 -6.68 44.25 -13.62
N GLY A 391 -7.68 44.92 -14.18
CA GLY A 391 -7.51 45.64 -15.43
C GLY A 391 -8.83 45.94 -16.11
N LEU A 392 -9.59 46.90 -15.56
CA LEU A 392 -10.58 47.70 -16.30
C LEU A 392 -11.14 48.77 -15.35
N THR A 393 -10.57 49.98 -15.45
CA THR A 393 -11.13 51.34 -15.25
C THR A 393 -9.91 52.25 -15.07
N THR A 394 -9.57 53.16 -15.98
CA THR A 394 -10.26 54.44 -16.14
C THR A 394 -10.21 55.01 -17.55
N SER A 395 -11.34 55.62 -17.90
CA SER A 395 -11.75 56.27 -19.13
C SER A 395 -11.29 57.73 -19.23
N GLY A 396 -11.18 58.23 -20.47
CA GLY A 396 -11.38 59.63 -20.87
C GLY A 396 -10.14 60.53 -20.83
N SER A 397 -9.90 61.46 -21.77
CA SER A 397 -10.75 62.03 -22.82
C SER A 397 -9.95 63.06 -23.65
N ARG A 398 -10.26 63.15 -24.96
CA ARG A 398 -10.13 64.33 -25.88
C ARG A 398 -8.70 64.90 -26.06
N GLN A 399 -8.20 65.16 -27.26
CA GLN A 399 -8.80 65.53 -28.55
C GLN A 399 -7.86 65.06 -29.67
#